data_AF-A0A166T022-F1
#
_entry.id   AF-A0A166T022-F1
#
_cell.length_a   1.000
_cell.length_b   1.000
_cell.length_c   1.000
_cell.angle_alpha   90.00
_cell.angle_beta   90.00
_cell.angle_gamma   90.00
#
_symmetry.space_group_name_H-M   'P 1'
#
loop_
_entity.id
_entity.type
_entity.pdbx_description
1 polymer ?
#
loop_
_entity_poly.entity_id
_entity_poly.type
_entity_poly.pdbx_seq_one_letter_code
_entity_poly.pdbx_strand_id
1 'polypeptide(L)'
;MAGRVNANMSGDPEATAYQWGENGHLTLAVDTIDGRYLSDVAWPRGGFDFPIEFAHNAKVDSILEKDAIQLRHEPLPNGDPSTFREAKGWTLWSKAHAKETNKEFWQPCYFFSDAPVCPADMRMMNYYNSTHPCAAFINTFYLSKLLPDGRRKTFLYTSEMDLQGRYMERGGGRKVDGKINNDLGTLTRELREKFGWSVAEI
;
A
#
# COMPACT_ATOMS: atom_id res chain seq x y z
N MET A 1 -4.16 -8.26 11.76
CA MET A 1 -2.87 -7.72 12.26
C MET A 1 -2.76 -6.28 11.81
N ALA A 2 -2.07 -5.43 12.57
CA ALA A 2 -1.87 -4.02 12.25
C ALA A 2 -0.40 -3.76 11.92
N GLY A 3 -0.16 -2.96 10.89
CA GLY A 3 1.17 -2.69 10.38
C GLY A 3 1.49 -1.22 10.22
N ARG A 4 2.79 -0.94 10.30
CA ARG A 4 3.42 0.35 10.02
C ARG A 4 3.84 0.39 8.56
N VAL A 5 3.36 1.40 7.83
CA VAL A 5 3.72 1.59 6.43
C VAL A 5 5.04 2.34 6.33
N ASN A 6 5.94 1.91 5.47
CA ASN A 6 7.11 2.70 5.08
C ASN A 6 6.66 3.78 4.08
N ALA A 7 6.78 5.06 4.44
CA ALA A 7 6.39 6.18 3.58
C ALA A 7 7.36 6.36 2.38
N ASN A 8 8.63 5.99 2.55
CA ASN A 8 9.68 6.14 1.53
C ASN A 8 9.73 4.94 0.57
N MET A 9 8.57 4.55 0.03
CA MET A 9 8.51 3.54 -1.02
C MET A 9 8.99 4.11 -2.36
N SER A 10 9.71 3.28 -3.12
CA SER A 10 10.27 3.55 -4.45
C SER A 10 11.49 4.46 -4.49
N GLY A 11 12.03 4.85 -3.33
CA GLY A 11 13.37 5.42 -3.21
C GLY A 11 14.43 4.31 -3.16
N ASP A 12 15.63 4.61 -3.64
CA ASP A 12 16.78 3.72 -3.48
C ASP A 12 17.06 3.54 -1.97
N PRO A 13 17.05 2.30 -1.43
CA PRO A 13 17.27 2.04 -0.01
C PRO A 13 18.69 2.38 0.44
N GLU A 14 19.66 2.48 -0.47
CA GLU A 14 21.01 2.95 -0.17
C GLU A 14 21.08 4.48 -0.04
N ALA A 15 20.12 5.20 -0.63
CA ALA A 15 20.06 6.66 -0.62
C ALA A 15 19.02 7.23 0.35
N THR A 16 18.00 6.43 0.73
CA THR A 16 16.83 6.91 1.47
C THR A 16 16.58 6.05 2.70
N ALA A 17 16.63 6.65 3.89
CA ALA A 17 16.24 5.96 5.11
C ALA A 17 14.76 5.56 5.07
N TYR A 18 14.43 4.41 5.66
CA TYR A 18 13.03 4.01 5.82
C TYR A 18 12.31 4.97 6.75
N GLN A 19 11.07 5.29 6.40
CA GLN A 19 10.23 6.18 7.18
C GLN A 19 8.99 5.41 7.63
N TRP A 20 9.10 4.75 8.77
CA TRP A 20 8.00 3.97 9.33
C TRP A 20 6.95 4.89 9.96
N GLY A 21 5.71 4.74 9.52
CA GLY A 21 4.56 5.40 10.14
C GLY A 21 4.07 4.69 11.40
N GLU A 22 2.90 5.14 11.86
CA GLU A 22 2.15 4.49 12.93
C GLU A 22 1.49 3.18 12.46
N ASN A 23 0.93 2.42 13.39
CA ASN A 23 0.07 1.26 13.10
C ASN A 23 -1.24 1.76 12.46
N GLY A 24 -1.22 1.92 11.14
CA GLY A 24 -2.34 2.47 10.37
C GLY A 24 -2.83 1.56 9.24
N HIS A 25 -2.17 0.42 9.02
CA HIS A 25 -2.50 -0.51 7.94
C HIS A 25 -3.01 -1.84 8.48
N LEU A 26 -4.14 -2.32 7.96
CA LEU A 26 -4.74 -3.58 8.40
C LEU A 26 -4.44 -4.68 7.37
N THR A 27 -3.98 -5.82 7.86
CA THR A 27 -3.77 -7.04 7.04
C THR A 27 -4.38 -8.25 7.74
N LEU A 28 -4.71 -9.29 6.96
CA LEU A 28 -5.37 -10.50 7.44
C LEU A 28 -4.39 -11.67 7.46
N ALA A 29 -4.39 -12.44 8.54
CA ALA A 29 -3.87 -13.81 8.54
C ALA A 29 -5.09 -14.72 8.37
N VAL A 30 -5.05 -15.60 7.39
CA VAL A 30 -6.15 -16.49 7.03
C VAL A 30 -5.67 -17.92 7.19
N ASP A 31 -6.31 -18.66 8.09
CA ASP A 31 -6.09 -20.09 8.26
C ASP A 31 -7.05 -20.86 7.34
N THR A 32 -6.49 -21.78 6.56
CA THR A 32 -7.20 -22.64 5.62
C THR A 32 -6.82 -24.11 5.88
N ILE A 33 -7.45 -25.05 5.16
CA ILE A 33 -7.05 -26.46 5.21
C ILE A 33 -5.62 -26.70 4.71
N ASP A 34 -5.14 -25.84 3.80
CA ASP A 34 -3.83 -25.93 3.16
C ASP A 34 -2.74 -25.12 3.88
N GLY A 35 -3.08 -24.50 5.03
CA GLY A 35 -2.15 -23.73 5.85
C GLY A 35 -2.58 -22.28 6.08
N ARG A 36 -1.62 -21.47 6.53
CA ARG A 36 -1.83 -20.09 6.94
C ARG A 36 -1.24 -19.13 5.90
N TYR A 37 -2.03 -18.13 5.53
CA TYR A 37 -1.67 -17.16 4.50
C TYR A 37 -1.84 -15.73 5.01
N LEU A 38 -0.94 -14.83 4.61
CA LEU A 38 -1.18 -13.41 4.66
C LEU A 38 -2.06 -13.01 3.47
N SER A 39 -3.13 -12.28 3.74
CA SER A 39 -3.99 -11.68 2.72
C SER A 39 -4.15 -10.19 2.99
N ASP A 40 -3.88 -9.38 1.97
CA ASP A 40 -4.00 -7.94 2.01
C ASP A 40 -4.74 -7.43 0.77
N VAL A 41 -6.02 -7.13 0.96
CA VAL A 41 -6.91 -6.64 -0.09
C VAL A 41 -6.93 -5.11 -0.18
N ALA A 42 -6.27 -4.43 0.77
CA ALA A 42 -6.28 -2.98 0.90
C ALA A 42 -4.96 -2.35 0.45
N TRP A 43 -3.90 -3.15 0.25
CA TRP A 43 -2.63 -2.65 -0.25
C TRP A 43 -2.78 -2.12 -1.69
N PRO A 44 -2.57 -0.81 -1.90
CA PRO A 44 -2.94 -0.20 -3.17
C PRO A 44 -1.83 -0.30 -4.22
N ARG A 45 -0.66 -0.84 -3.88
CA ARG A 45 0.49 -1.02 -4.79
C ARG A 45 0.54 -2.46 -5.34
N GLY A 46 1.27 -2.62 -6.45
CA GLY A 46 1.40 -3.90 -7.16
C GLY A 46 2.04 -5.00 -6.31
N GLY A 47 1.90 -6.25 -6.79
CA GLY A 47 2.55 -7.41 -6.19
C GLY A 47 1.66 -8.27 -5.28
N PHE A 48 0.60 -7.71 -4.69
CA PHE A 48 -0.29 -8.45 -3.79
C PHE A 48 -1.61 -8.82 -4.49
N ASP A 49 -1.52 -9.62 -5.55
CA ASP A 49 -2.71 -10.09 -6.29
C ASP A 49 -3.24 -11.42 -5.74
N PHE A 50 -2.38 -12.15 -5.02
CA PHE A 50 -2.67 -13.43 -4.42
C PHE A 50 -2.24 -13.44 -2.95
N PRO A 51 -2.90 -14.24 -2.09
CA PRO A 51 -2.39 -14.50 -0.74
C PRO A 51 -0.98 -15.08 -0.79
N ILE A 52 -0.15 -14.72 0.19
CA ILE A 52 1.21 -15.25 0.36
C ILE A 52 1.26 -16.15 1.58
N GLU A 53 1.94 -17.29 1.45
CA GLU A 53 2.14 -18.20 2.59
C GLU A 53 2.74 -17.44 3.78
N PHE A 54 2.23 -17.69 4.98
CA PHE A 54 2.66 -17.03 6.21
C PHE A 54 3.96 -17.65 6.73
N ALA A 55 5.02 -17.61 5.92
CA ALA A 55 6.32 -18.23 6.17
C ALA A 55 7.47 -17.27 5.83
N HIS A 56 8.58 -17.41 6.56
CA HIS A 56 9.79 -16.60 6.31
C HIS A 56 10.36 -16.91 4.92
N ASN A 57 10.64 -15.87 4.15
CA ASN A 57 11.08 -15.91 2.75
C ASN A 57 10.06 -16.49 1.76
N ALA A 58 8.79 -16.67 2.14
CA ALA A 58 7.73 -16.94 1.16
C ALA A 58 7.73 -15.85 0.09
N LYS A 59 7.49 -16.24 -1.16
CA LYS A 59 7.49 -15.35 -2.33
C LYS A 59 6.30 -15.66 -3.21
N VAL A 60 5.72 -14.61 -3.78
CA VAL A 60 4.64 -14.71 -4.75
C VAL A 60 4.91 -13.71 -5.86
N ASP A 61 4.84 -14.19 -7.10
CA ASP A 61 4.86 -13.34 -8.29
C ASP A 61 3.48 -12.73 -8.52
N SER A 62 3.46 -11.48 -8.97
CA SER A 62 2.25 -10.75 -9.37
C SER A 62 1.70 -11.28 -10.68
N ILE A 63 0.45 -10.92 -10.99
CA ILE A 63 -0.11 -11.04 -12.35
C ILE A 63 0.74 -10.25 -13.35
N LEU A 64 1.31 -9.12 -12.92
CA LEU A 64 2.17 -8.29 -13.74
C LEU A 64 3.59 -8.84 -13.78
N GLU A 65 4.10 -9.03 -14.99
CA GLU A 65 5.50 -9.41 -15.19
C GLU A 65 6.44 -8.42 -14.48
N LYS A 66 7.37 -8.96 -13.67
CA LYS A 66 8.39 -8.26 -12.87
C LYS A 66 7.94 -7.70 -11.52
N ASP A 67 6.66 -7.72 -11.20
CA ASP A 67 6.20 -7.42 -9.84
C ASP A 67 6.20 -8.71 -9.01
N ALA A 68 6.75 -8.64 -7.80
CA ALA A 68 6.77 -9.77 -6.86
C ALA A 68 6.76 -9.25 -5.43
N ILE A 69 6.25 -10.07 -4.51
CA ILE A 69 6.29 -9.83 -3.08
C ILE A 69 7.06 -10.93 -2.36
N GLN A 70 7.63 -10.57 -1.21
CA GLN A 70 8.30 -11.50 -0.31
C GLN A 70 7.93 -11.17 1.13
N LEU A 71 7.59 -12.20 1.90
CA LEU A 71 7.34 -12.07 3.33
C LEU A 71 8.60 -12.45 4.10
N ARG A 72 9.06 -11.59 5.02
CA ARG A 72 10.24 -11.86 5.86
C ARG A 72 9.91 -11.70 7.32
N HIS A 73 10.22 -12.72 8.11
CA HIS A 73 10.21 -12.66 9.58
C HIS A 73 11.56 -12.14 10.08
N GLU A 74 11.63 -10.90 10.53
CA GLU A 74 12.87 -10.17 10.83
C GLU A 74 12.63 -9.02 11.84
N PRO A 75 13.67 -8.42 12.43
CA PRO A 75 13.54 -7.15 13.13
C PRO A 75 13.04 -6.05 12.18
N LEU A 76 12.39 -5.02 12.72
CA LEU A 76 11.97 -3.84 11.95
C LEU A 76 13.18 -3.27 11.17
N PRO A 77 13.17 -3.27 9.82
CA PRO A 77 14.31 -2.83 9.05
C PRO A 77 14.69 -1.38 9.36
N ASN A 78 15.94 -1.13 9.73
CA ASN A 78 16.47 0.18 10.15
C ASN A 78 15.58 0.94 11.18
N GLY A 79 14.76 0.21 11.94
CA GLY A 79 13.88 0.81 12.95
C GLY A 79 14.59 1.01 14.28
N ASP A 80 14.13 1.99 15.06
CA ASP A 80 14.53 2.10 16.46
C ASP A 80 13.83 0.97 17.26
N PRO A 81 14.59 0.02 17.86
CA PRO A 81 14.04 -1.05 18.67
C PRO A 81 13.19 -0.54 19.84
N SER A 82 13.40 0.71 20.30
CA SER A 82 12.61 1.31 21.39
C SER A 82 11.16 1.58 21.00
N THR A 83 10.87 1.69 19.70
CA THR A 83 9.53 2.01 19.17
C THR A 83 8.67 0.78 18.91
N PHE A 84 9.24 -0.42 19.08
CA PHE A 84 8.57 -1.70 18.89
C PHE A 84 8.79 -2.60 20.10
N ARG A 85 7.71 -3.03 20.76
CA ARG A 85 7.82 -3.91 21.93
C ARG A 85 8.35 -5.31 21.59
N GLU A 86 8.19 -5.73 20.34
CA GLU A 86 8.61 -7.04 19.87
C GLU A 86 9.96 -6.96 19.16
N ALA A 87 10.85 -7.90 19.46
CA ALA A 87 12.20 -7.95 18.87
C ALA A 87 12.20 -8.31 17.38
N LYS A 88 11.13 -8.95 16.89
CA LYS A 88 10.94 -9.38 15.51
C LYS A 88 9.46 -9.35 15.15
N GLY A 89 9.18 -9.13 13.87
CA GLY A 89 7.85 -9.19 13.29
C GLY A 89 7.98 -9.52 11.81
N TRP A 90 6.95 -9.20 11.04
CA TRP A 90 6.85 -9.55 9.64
C TRP A 90 6.94 -8.30 8.78
N THR A 91 7.87 -8.30 7.83
CA THR A 91 7.96 -7.28 6.79
C THR A 91 7.44 -7.86 5.48
N LEU A 92 6.46 -7.19 4.86
CA LEU A 92 6.18 -7.40 3.45
C LEU A 92 7.17 -6.58 2.62
N TRP A 93 7.90 -7.24 1.73
CA TRP A 93 8.77 -6.63 0.75
C TRP A 93 8.13 -6.70 -0.63
N SER A 94 8.30 -5.65 -1.44
CA SER A 94 7.96 -5.68 -2.87
C SER A 94 9.21 -5.51 -3.72
N LYS A 95 9.20 -6.12 -4.90
CA LYS A 95 10.20 -5.86 -5.92
C LYS A 95 9.95 -4.48 -6.51
N ALA A 96 11.02 -3.70 -6.64
CA ALA A 96 11.00 -2.34 -7.16
C ALA A 96 12.13 -2.16 -8.18
N HIS A 97 11.95 -1.16 -9.04
CA HIS A 97 12.94 -0.74 -10.02
C HIS A 97 13.35 0.70 -9.74
N ALA A 98 14.62 0.93 -9.45
CA ALA A 98 15.18 2.27 -9.31
C ALA A 98 15.24 2.92 -10.68
N LYS A 99 14.64 4.10 -10.86
CA LYS A 99 14.59 4.76 -12.17
C LYS A 99 15.95 5.29 -12.60
N GLU A 100 16.72 5.75 -11.61
CA GLU A 100 17.99 6.44 -11.78
C GLU A 100 19.09 5.45 -12.15
N THR A 101 19.07 4.26 -11.54
CA THR A 101 20.12 3.24 -11.72
C THR A 101 19.67 2.05 -12.57
N ASN A 102 18.38 1.98 -12.92
CA ASN A 102 17.74 0.85 -13.59
C ASN A 102 17.99 -0.50 -12.87
N LYS A 103 18.22 -0.45 -11.55
CA LYS A 103 18.44 -1.64 -10.72
C LYS A 103 17.14 -2.15 -10.14
N GLU A 104 17.00 -3.47 -10.10
CA GLU A 104 15.99 -4.14 -9.31
C GLU A 104 16.44 -4.25 -7.85
N PHE A 105 15.52 -3.97 -6.92
CA PHE A 105 15.78 -4.14 -5.50
C PHE A 105 14.49 -4.55 -4.78
N TRP A 106 14.66 -5.13 -3.59
CA TRP A 106 13.55 -5.37 -2.67
C TRP A 106 13.41 -4.14 -1.78
N GLN A 107 12.19 -3.60 -1.69
CA GLN A 107 11.87 -2.50 -0.78
C GLN A 107 10.87 -2.96 0.29
N PRO A 108 10.99 -2.50 1.54
CA PRO A 108 9.99 -2.80 2.55
C PRO A 108 8.73 -1.96 2.31
N CYS A 109 7.58 -2.60 2.36
CA CYS A 109 6.26 -2.00 2.20
C CYS A 109 5.66 -1.61 3.55
N TYR A 110 5.44 -2.62 4.39
CA TYR A 110 4.91 -2.44 5.73
C TYR A 110 5.46 -3.54 6.65
N PHE A 111 5.54 -3.21 7.94
CA PHE A 111 5.97 -4.10 9.01
C PHE A 111 4.84 -4.30 10.00
N PHE A 112 4.61 -5.52 10.47
CA PHE A 112 3.54 -5.85 11.41
C PHE A 112 3.94 -6.96 12.37
N SER A 113 3.30 -6.97 13.54
CA SER A 113 3.39 -8.10 14.47
C SER A 113 2.32 -9.14 14.22
N ASP A 114 2.50 -10.35 14.76
CA ASP A 114 1.47 -11.39 14.79
C ASP A 114 0.38 -11.13 15.84
N ALA A 115 0.47 -10.00 16.56
CA ALA A 115 -0.52 -9.60 17.55
C ALA A 115 -1.94 -9.51 16.93
N PRO A 116 -2.95 -10.12 17.59
CA PRO A 116 -4.32 -10.04 17.13
C PRO A 116 -4.84 -8.60 17.25
N VAL A 117 -5.68 -8.20 16.29
CA VAL A 117 -6.34 -6.89 16.25
C VAL A 117 -7.82 -7.12 16.41
N CYS A 118 -8.44 -6.45 17.39
CA CYS A 118 -9.87 -6.51 17.62
C CYS A 118 -10.59 -5.33 16.94
N PRO A 119 -11.93 -5.35 16.85
CA PRO A 119 -12.69 -4.24 16.26
C PRO A 119 -12.50 -2.88 16.95
N ALA A 120 -12.11 -2.85 18.24
CA ALA A 120 -11.79 -1.60 18.92
C ALA A 120 -10.50 -0.97 18.37
N ASP A 121 -9.47 -1.78 18.14
CA ASP A 121 -8.21 -1.34 17.53
C ASP A 121 -8.46 -0.80 16.11
N MET A 122 -9.31 -1.48 15.33
CA MET A 122 -9.69 -1.02 13.99
C MET A 122 -10.36 0.35 14.02
N ARG A 123 -11.27 0.58 14.97
CA ARG A 123 -11.92 1.89 15.14
C ARG A 123 -10.94 2.98 15.55
N MET A 124 -9.99 2.67 16.43
CA MET A 124 -8.94 3.61 16.83
C MET A 124 -8.02 3.96 15.66
N MET A 125 -7.55 2.97 14.89
CA MET A 125 -6.73 3.20 13.69
C MET A 125 -7.49 4.03 12.66
N ASN A 126 -8.76 3.69 12.40
CA ASN A 126 -9.60 4.45 11.49
C ASN A 126 -9.81 5.89 11.97
N TYR A 127 -10.10 6.09 13.25
CA TYR A 127 -10.25 7.43 13.83
C TYR A 127 -8.97 8.25 13.64
N TYR A 128 -7.80 7.70 13.95
CA TYR A 128 -6.53 8.37 13.70
C TYR A 128 -6.36 8.72 12.21
N ASN A 129 -6.51 7.73 11.31
CA ASN A 129 -6.32 7.92 9.87
C ASN A 129 -7.30 8.91 9.23
N SER A 130 -8.49 9.07 9.80
CA SER A 130 -9.56 9.93 9.27
C SER A 130 -9.71 11.28 9.95
N THR A 131 -9.01 11.53 11.07
CA THR A 131 -9.19 12.78 11.84
C THR A 131 -7.89 13.44 12.29
N HIS A 132 -6.78 12.69 12.43
CA HIS A 132 -5.56 13.25 12.99
C HIS A 132 -4.83 14.14 11.96
N PRO A 133 -4.42 15.37 12.31
CA PRO A 133 -3.77 16.30 11.36
C PRO A 133 -2.48 15.77 10.72
N CYS A 134 -1.78 14.86 11.41
CA CYS A 134 -0.57 14.21 10.90
C CYS A 134 -0.84 12.93 10.08
N ALA A 135 -2.07 12.44 10.00
CA ALA A 135 -2.38 11.26 9.21
C ALA A 135 -2.34 11.59 7.71
N ALA A 136 -1.68 10.75 6.90
CA ALA A 136 -1.52 11.01 5.48
C ALA A 136 -2.85 11.16 4.72
N PHE A 137 -3.91 10.48 5.17
CA PHE A 137 -5.20 10.45 4.49
C PHE A 137 -6.13 11.62 4.81
N ILE A 138 -5.83 12.47 5.82
CA ILE A 138 -6.70 13.60 6.16
C ILE A 138 -6.74 14.66 5.05
N ASN A 139 -5.62 14.87 4.36
CA ASN A 139 -5.46 15.84 3.29
C ASN A 139 -5.30 15.17 1.92
N THR A 140 -5.63 13.87 1.83
CA THR A 140 -5.42 13.07 0.62
C THR A 140 -6.70 12.36 0.22
N PHE A 141 -7.21 12.68 -0.97
CA PHE A 141 -8.19 11.85 -1.63
C PHE A 141 -7.49 10.84 -2.53
N TYR A 142 -7.65 9.55 -2.19
CA TYR A 142 -6.96 8.46 -2.85
C TYR A 142 -7.96 7.39 -3.30
N LEU A 143 -7.88 7.00 -4.57
CA LEU A 143 -8.61 5.87 -5.12
C LEU A 143 -7.65 4.96 -5.85
N SER A 144 -7.75 3.66 -5.62
CA SER A 144 -7.01 2.64 -6.36
C SER A 144 -7.94 1.51 -6.79
N LYS A 145 -7.74 1.01 -8.00
CA LYS A 145 -8.50 -0.10 -8.57
C LYS A 145 -7.56 -1.06 -9.28
N LEU A 146 -7.53 -2.31 -8.81
CA LEU A 146 -6.91 -3.43 -9.51
C LEU A 146 -7.80 -3.86 -10.68
N LEU A 147 -7.19 -4.03 -11.85
CA LEU A 147 -7.83 -4.53 -13.06
C LEU A 147 -7.58 -6.04 -13.20
N PRO A 148 -8.40 -6.77 -13.97
CA PRO A 148 -8.25 -8.22 -14.14
C PRO A 148 -6.90 -8.68 -14.71
N ASP A 149 -6.18 -7.80 -15.41
CA ASP A 149 -4.86 -8.05 -15.98
C ASP A 149 -3.71 -7.63 -15.05
N GLY A 150 -3.98 -7.40 -13.77
CA GLY A 150 -3.00 -7.00 -12.77
C GLY A 150 -2.64 -5.51 -12.78
N ARG A 151 -2.99 -4.75 -13.83
CA ARG A 151 -2.75 -3.31 -13.86
C ARG A 151 -3.55 -2.61 -12.77
N ARG A 152 -3.04 -1.48 -12.29
CA ARG A 152 -3.72 -0.64 -11.30
C ARG A 152 -3.97 0.75 -11.84
N LYS A 153 -5.21 1.21 -11.68
CA LYS A 153 -5.58 2.62 -11.81
C LYS A 153 -5.50 3.27 -10.45
N THR A 154 -4.90 4.44 -10.37
CA THR A 154 -4.80 5.22 -9.15
C THR A 154 -5.17 6.66 -9.45
N PHE A 155 -6.02 7.24 -8.62
CA PHE A 155 -6.25 8.66 -8.55
C PHE A 155 -5.75 9.17 -7.20
N LEU A 156 -4.97 10.25 -7.24
CA LEU A 156 -4.43 10.90 -6.07
C LEU A 156 -4.69 12.40 -6.18
N TYR A 157 -5.31 12.96 -5.16
CA TYR A 157 -5.39 14.40 -4.97
C TYR A 157 -4.95 14.74 -3.55
N THR A 158 -4.08 15.75 -3.42
CA THR A 158 -3.70 16.32 -2.13
C THR A 158 -4.01 17.81 -2.14
N SER A 159 -4.19 18.41 -0.95
CA SER A 159 -4.48 19.84 -0.81
C SER A 159 -3.42 20.77 -1.43
N GLU A 160 -2.22 20.25 -1.67
CA GLU A 160 -1.10 20.97 -2.29
C GLU A 160 -1.16 20.98 -3.84
N MET A 161 -2.06 20.21 -4.45
CA MET A 161 -2.23 20.18 -5.90
C MET A 161 -3.19 21.31 -6.33
N ASP A 162 -2.76 22.16 -7.28
CA ASP A 162 -3.50 23.31 -7.85
C ASP A 162 -4.81 22.90 -8.56
N LEU A 163 -5.79 22.36 -7.83
CA LEU A 163 -7.10 21.90 -8.32
C LEU A 163 -7.03 20.83 -9.43
N GLN A 164 -5.93 20.10 -9.53
CA GLN A 164 -5.75 19.00 -10.46
C GLN A 164 -5.27 17.76 -9.73
N GLY A 165 -6.11 16.73 -9.65
CA GLY A 165 -5.69 15.42 -9.19
C GLY A 165 -4.85 14.69 -10.24
N ARG A 166 -3.98 13.81 -9.78
CA ARG A 166 -3.13 12.97 -10.61
C ARG A 166 -3.81 11.63 -10.88
N TYR A 167 -3.94 11.29 -12.15
CA TYR A 167 -4.34 9.96 -12.60
C TYR A 167 -3.10 9.17 -13.03
N MET A 168 -3.01 7.92 -12.58
CA MET A 168 -1.96 7.00 -12.99
C MET A 168 -2.57 5.65 -13.32
N GLU A 169 -2.09 5.04 -14.39
CA GLU A 169 -2.29 3.63 -14.67
C GLU A 169 -0.93 2.97 -14.80
N ARG A 170 -0.69 1.91 -14.02
CA ARG A 170 0.61 1.24 -13.95
C ARG A 170 0.44 -0.28 -14.06
N GLY A 171 1.33 -0.90 -14.82
CA GLY A 171 1.55 -2.34 -14.84
C GLY A 171 2.08 -2.86 -16.17
N GLY A 172 2.89 -3.92 -16.15
CA GLY A 172 3.38 -4.59 -17.36
C GLY A 172 4.22 -3.67 -18.26
N GLY A 173 5.05 -2.80 -17.66
CA GLY A 173 5.83 -1.80 -18.39
C GLY A 173 5.04 -0.63 -18.97
N ARG A 174 3.70 -0.65 -18.90
CA ARG A 174 2.85 0.46 -19.33
C ARG A 174 2.65 1.44 -18.18
N LYS A 175 2.89 2.71 -18.47
CA LYS A 175 2.58 3.82 -17.58
C LYS A 175 1.78 4.87 -18.33
N VAL A 176 0.55 5.10 -17.88
CA VAL A 176 -0.23 6.29 -18.27
C VAL A 176 -0.18 7.23 -17.07
N ASP A 177 0.19 8.48 -17.31
CA ASP A 177 0.20 9.54 -16.31
C ASP A 177 -0.60 10.71 -16.89
N GLY A 178 -1.50 11.26 -16.09
CA GLY A 178 -2.40 12.31 -16.54
C GLY A 178 -2.89 13.13 -15.37
N LYS A 179 -3.60 14.21 -15.70
CA LYS A 179 -4.25 15.08 -14.72
C LYS A 179 -5.76 15.04 -14.95
N ILE A 180 -6.53 15.11 -13.88
CA ILE A 180 -7.97 15.27 -13.89
C ILE A 180 -8.27 16.59 -13.18
N ASN A 181 -9.04 17.46 -13.83
CA ASN A 181 -9.50 18.69 -13.22
C ASN A 181 -10.47 18.38 -12.08
N ASN A 182 -10.35 19.13 -10.97
CA ASN A 182 -11.18 18.93 -9.79
C ASN A 182 -12.48 19.74 -9.80
N ASP A 183 -12.91 20.27 -10.94
CA ASP A 183 -14.28 20.73 -11.04
C ASP A 183 -15.21 19.54 -10.80
N LEU A 184 -16.23 19.73 -9.95
CA LEU A 184 -17.04 18.63 -9.42
C LEU A 184 -17.66 17.76 -10.52
N GLY A 185 -18.09 18.39 -11.62
CA GLY A 185 -18.69 17.70 -12.77
C GLY A 185 -17.72 16.79 -13.50
N THR A 186 -16.54 17.32 -13.88
CA THR A 186 -15.48 16.51 -14.51
C THR A 186 -14.98 15.44 -13.57
N LEU A 187 -14.67 15.79 -12.32
CA LEU A 187 -14.15 14.83 -11.36
C LEU A 187 -15.13 13.66 -11.16
N THR A 188 -16.41 13.94 -10.92
CA THR A 188 -17.42 12.89 -10.71
C THR A 188 -17.57 12.01 -11.95
N ARG A 189 -17.58 12.59 -13.16
CA ARG A 189 -17.64 11.84 -14.42
C ARG A 189 -16.43 10.93 -14.58
N GLU A 190 -15.21 11.47 -14.46
CA GLU A 190 -13.98 10.72 -14.66
C GLU A 190 -13.80 9.61 -13.62
N LEU A 191 -14.17 9.86 -12.35
CA LEU A 191 -14.14 8.84 -11.30
C LEU A 191 -15.15 7.72 -11.56
N ARG A 192 -16.36 8.05 -12.03
CA ARG A 192 -17.36 7.06 -12.42
C ARG A 192 -16.89 6.21 -13.59
N GLU A 193 -16.42 6.83 -14.66
CA GLU A 193 -16.01 6.13 -15.88
C GLU A 193 -14.75 5.27 -15.66
N LYS A 194 -13.75 5.80 -14.94
CA LYS A 194 -12.46 5.09 -14.80
C LYS A 194 -12.44 4.10 -13.65
N PHE A 195 -13.13 4.40 -12.55
CA PHE A 195 -13.09 3.61 -11.32
C PHE A 195 -14.42 2.89 -11.01
N GLY A 196 -15.53 3.31 -11.61
CA GLY A 196 -16.86 2.86 -11.21
C GLY A 196 -17.32 3.49 -9.89
N TRP A 197 -16.73 4.62 -9.51
CA TRP A 197 -17.05 5.31 -8.26
C TRP A 197 -18.14 6.36 -8.50
N SER A 198 -19.14 6.39 -7.63
CA SER A 198 -20.18 7.41 -7.63
C SER A 198 -20.51 7.82 -6.22
N VAL A 199 -20.79 9.10 -6.02
CA VAL A 199 -21.48 9.56 -4.80
C VAL A 199 -22.93 9.09 -4.90
N ALA A 200 -23.45 8.48 -3.85
CA ALA A 200 -24.88 8.17 -3.78
C ALA A 200 -25.66 9.49 -3.80
N GLU A 201 -26.69 9.57 -4.64
CA GLU A 201 -27.68 10.63 -4.50
C GLU A 201 -28.44 10.36 -3.19
N ILE A 202 -28.40 11.33 -2.27
CA ILE A 202 -29.08 11.29 -0.97
C ILE A 202 -30.53 11.75 -1.15
#